data_AF-A0A662TNR2-F1
#
_entry.id   AF-A0A662TNR2-F1
#
_cell.length_a   1.000
_cell.length_b   1.000
_cell.length_c   1.000
_cell.angle_alpha   90.00
_cell.angle_beta   90.00
_cell.angle_gamma   90.00
#
_symmetry.space_group_name_H-M   'P 1'
#
loop_
_entity.id
_entity.type
_entity.pdbx_description
1 polymer ?
#
loop_
_entity_poly.entity_id
_entity_poly.type
_entity_poly.pdbx_seq_one_letter_code
_entity_poly.pdbx_strand_id
1 'polypeptide(L)'
;PKGGRRKPRPRSGRRQKHLGVVKYTPAKSRRLIAEERAARKYPNLEVLGSYMVGEDGQHEWYEVIMVDPDHPRIKSDNRFEWLTTG
;
A
#
# COMPACT_ATOMS: atom_id res chain seq x y z
N PRO A 1 0.68 -11.52 1.38
CA PRO A 1 1.27 -12.67 2.10
C PRO A 1 2.05 -12.19 3.31
N LYS A 2 1.91 -12.92 4.41
CA LYS A 2 2.63 -12.73 5.65
C LYS A 2 4.12 -12.97 5.51
N GLY A 3 4.86 -12.30 6.38
CA GLY A 3 6.32 -12.39 6.45
C GLY A 3 7.06 -11.23 5.81
N GLY A 4 8.39 -11.37 5.77
CA GLY A 4 9.31 -10.37 5.24
C GLY A 4 9.32 -10.27 3.70
N ARG A 5 10.08 -9.30 3.19
CA ARG A 5 10.22 -9.10 1.75
C ARG A 5 11.15 -10.17 1.18
N ARG A 6 10.71 -10.81 0.09
CA ARG A 6 11.57 -11.71 -0.71
C ARG A 6 12.60 -10.87 -1.49
N LYS A 7 13.74 -10.60 -0.87
CA LYS A 7 14.85 -9.85 -1.48
C LYS A 7 15.67 -10.78 -2.38
N PRO A 8 15.99 -10.40 -3.64
CA PRO A 8 16.89 -11.18 -4.47
C PRO A 8 18.34 -11.11 -3.95
N ARG A 9 19.08 -12.22 -4.05
CA ARG A 9 20.50 -12.25 -3.67
C ARG A 9 21.35 -11.48 -4.69
N PRO A 10 22.28 -10.61 -4.25
CA PRO A 10 23.21 -9.95 -5.16
C PRO A 10 24.03 -10.96 -5.98
N ARG A 11 24.21 -10.71 -7.28
CA ARG A 11 24.96 -11.58 -8.21
C ARG A 11 26.46 -11.29 -8.26
N SER A 12 26.89 -10.08 -7.89
CA SER A 12 28.30 -9.66 -7.87
C SER A 12 28.82 -9.42 -6.46
N GLY A 13 30.15 -9.29 -6.33
CA GLY A 13 30.83 -9.12 -5.04
C GLY A 13 30.25 -7.98 -4.19
N ARG A 14 29.96 -8.26 -2.92
CA ARG A 14 29.49 -7.28 -1.93
C ARG A 14 30.15 -7.57 -0.59
N ARG A 15 30.34 -6.53 0.23
CA ARG A 15 30.77 -6.69 1.63
C ARG A 15 29.77 -7.59 2.37
N GLN A 16 30.26 -8.40 3.31
CA GLN A 16 29.47 -9.39 4.04
C GLN A 16 28.15 -8.82 4.61
N LYS A 17 28.17 -7.60 5.16
CA LYS A 17 26.98 -6.93 5.70
C LYS A 17 25.85 -6.69 4.69
N HIS A 18 26.13 -6.66 3.39
CA HIS A 18 25.14 -6.41 2.32
C HIS A 18 24.63 -7.69 1.65
N LEU A 19 25.17 -8.85 1.99
CA LEU A 19 24.75 -10.15 1.44
C LEU A 19 23.52 -10.75 2.14
N GLY A 20 23.04 -10.13 3.23
CA GLY A 20 21.85 -10.59 3.96
C GLY A 20 20.57 -10.50 3.13
N VAL A 21 19.78 -11.59 3.16
CA VAL A 21 18.53 -11.75 2.38
C VAL A 21 17.34 -12.17 3.24
N VAL A 22 17.51 -13.19 4.10
CA VAL A 22 16.39 -13.87 4.79
C VAL A 22 15.64 -12.96 5.78
N LYS A 23 16.37 -12.22 6.62
CA LYS A 23 15.80 -11.36 7.67
C LYS A 23 15.47 -9.94 7.17
N TYR A 24 15.21 -9.78 5.88
CA TYR A 24 14.97 -8.46 5.30
C TYR A 24 13.48 -8.09 5.40
N THR A 25 13.18 -7.07 6.20
CA THR A 25 11.84 -6.52 6.35
C THR A 25 11.68 -5.26 5.48
N PRO A 26 10.52 -5.08 4.81
CA PRO A 26 10.24 -3.83 4.11
C PRO A 26 10.05 -2.70 5.14
N ALA A 27 10.47 -1.48 4.78
CA ALA A 27 10.20 -0.29 5.59
C ALA A 27 8.72 0.12 5.56
N LYS A 28 8.00 -0.20 4.48
CA LYS A 28 6.56 0.07 4.35
C LYS A 28 5.75 -0.91 5.18
N SER A 29 4.71 -0.40 5.83
CA SER A 29 3.72 -1.24 6.52
C SER A 29 2.89 -2.04 5.51
N ARG A 30 2.28 -3.14 5.96
CA ARG A 30 1.45 -3.99 5.11
C ARG A 30 0.15 -3.33 4.70
N ARG A 31 -0.40 -2.51 5.60
CA ARG A 31 -1.51 -1.59 5.33
C ARG A 31 -1.18 -0.66 4.14
N LEU A 32 -0.03 0.02 4.18
CA LEU A 32 0.39 0.91 3.08
C LEU A 32 0.59 0.14 1.77
N ILE A 33 1.15 -1.08 1.82
CA ILE A 33 1.27 -1.93 0.63
C ILE A 33 -0.10 -2.31 0.06
N ALA A 34 -1.12 -2.51 0.90
CA ALA A 34 -2.48 -2.79 0.45
C ALA A 34 -3.13 -1.55 -0.20
N GLU A 35 -2.98 -0.38 0.42
CA GLU A 35 -3.44 0.91 -0.12
C GLU A 35 -2.81 1.19 -1.49
N GLU A 36 -1.49 1.05 -1.63
CA GLU A 36 -0.78 1.24 -2.91
C GLU A 36 -1.20 0.25 -3.99
N ARG A 37 -1.56 -0.99 -3.61
CA ARG A 37 -2.08 -1.98 -4.56
C ARG A 37 -3.49 -1.62 -5.05
N ALA A 38 -4.34 -1.10 -4.17
CA ALA A 38 -5.67 -0.63 -4.53
C ALA A 38 -5.58 0.60 -5.44
N ALA A 39 -4.77 1.60 -5.08
CA ALA A 39 -4.51 2.78 -5.90
C ALA A 39 -3.99 2.44 -7.29
N ARG A 40 -3.05 1.48 -7.40
CA ARG A 40 -2.55 1.04 -8.72
C ARG A 40 -3.63 0.35 -9.56
N LYS A 41 -4.59 -0.33 -8.92
CA LYS A 41 -5.69 -1.01 -9.62
C LYS A 41 -6.74 -0.02 -10.12
N TYR A 42 -7.01 1.04 -9.35
CA TYR A 42 -8.00 2.07 -9.67
C TYR A 42 -7.33 3.46 -9.69
N PRO A 43 -6.64 3.82 -10.79
CA PRO A 43 -5.85 5.04 -10.86
C PRO A 43 -6.68 6.33 -10.92
N ASN A 44 -7.98 6.21 -11.23
CA ASN A 44 -8.93 7.33 -11.24
C ASN A 44 -9.52 7.64 -9.85
N LEU A 45 -9.18 6.85 -8.83
CA LEU A 45 -9.69 6.99 -7.48
C LEU A 45 -8.54 7.33 -6.52
N GLU A 46 -8.83 8.18 -5.54
CA GLU A 46 -7.89 8.56 -4.49
C GLU A 46 -8.14 7.77 -3.19
N VAL A 47 -7.07 7.40 -2.49
CA VAL A 47 -7.16 6.62 -1.24
C VAL A 47 -7.40 7.56 -0.06
N LEU A 48 -8.49 7.36 0.67
CA LEU A 48 -8.78 8.08 1.93
C LEU A 48 -8.14 7.41 3.14
N GLY A 49 -8.11 6.08 3.15
CA GLY A 49 -7.62 5.31 4.28
C GLY A 49 -7.97 3.83 4.16
N SER A 50 -7.63 3.07 5.19
CA SER A 50 -7.92 1.64 5.23
C SER A 50 -7.98 1.11 6.66
N TYR A 51 -8.58 -0.05 6.84
CA TYR A 51 -8.61 -0.77 8.11
C TYR A 51 -8.42 -2.26 7.92
N MET A 52 -7.99 -2.92 8.99
CA MET A 52 -7.77 -4.36 9.01
C MET A 52 -9.09 -5.07 9.25
N VAL A 53 -9.36 -6.11 8.46
CA VAL A 53 -10.61 -6.87 8.52
C VAL A 53 -10.39 -8.24 9.15
N GLY A 54 -9.23 -8.84 8.88
CA GLY A 54 -8.90 -10.15 9.38
C GLY A 54 -7.52 -10.61 8.95
N GLU A 55 -7.13 -11.76 9.49
CA GLU A 55 -5.79 -12.31 9.35
C GLU A 55 -5.86 -13.84 9.45
N ASP A 56 -5.17 -14.54 8.55
CA ASP A 56 -4.96 -16.00 8.62
C ASP A 56 -3.45 -16.30 8.76
N GLY A 57 -3.03 -17.56 8.76
CA GLY A 57 -1.61 -17.89 8.89
C GLY A 57 -0.70 -17.34 7.76
N GLN A 58 -1.25 -16.99 6.59
CA GLN A 58 -0.49 -16.65 5.38
C GLN A 58 -0.80 -15.25 4.82
N HIS A 59 -1.86 -14.58 5.24
CA HIS A 59 -2.44 -13.38 4.64
C HIS A 59 -3.00 -12.47 5.73
N GLU A 60 -3.06 -11.18 5.38
CA GLU A 60 -3.79 -10.16 6.13
C GLU A 60 -4.65 -9.45 5.11
N TRP A 61 -5.89 -9.16 5.49
CA TRP A 61 -6.87 -8.49 4.65
C TRP A 61 -7.15 -7.09 5.19
N TYR A 62 -7.20 -6.16 4.26
CA TYR A 62 -7.49 -4.76 4.51
C TYR A 62 -8.61 -4.32 3.58
N GLU A 63 -9.55 -3.57 4.13
CA GLU A 63 -10.52 -2.82 3.34
C GLU A 63 -9.97 -1.40 3.15
N VAL A 64 -9.87 -0.98 1.89
CA VAL A 64 -9.35 0.33 1.49
C VAL A 64 -10.52 1.18 1.02
N ILE A 65 -10.67 2.36 1.62
CA ILE A 65 -11.68 3.34 1.27
C ILE A 65 -11.08 4.27 0.23
N MET A 66 -11.71 4.33 -0.94
CA MET A 66 -11.30 5.19 -2.05
C MET A 66 -12.45 6.09 -2.48
N VAL A 67 -12.13 7.26 -3.02
CA VAL A 67 -13.09 8.26 -3.49
C VAL A 67 -12.74 8.69 -4.90
N ASP A 68 -13.76 8.94 -5.71
CA ASP A 68 -13.64 9.54 -7.03
C ASP A 68 -13.65 11.08 -6.89
N PRO A 69 -12.52 11.78 -7.10
CA PRO A 69 -12.49 13.24 -7.01
C PRO A 69 -13.25 13.92 -8.16
N ASP A 70 -13.48 13.22 -9.28
CA ASP A 70 -14.13 13.79 -10.46
C ASP A 70 -15.66 13.79 -10.38
N HIS A 71 -16.21 13.01 -9.45
CA HIS A 71 -17.65 12.85 -9.30
C HIS A 71 -18.33 14.12 -8.76
N PRO A 72 -19.39 14.65 -9.41
CA PRO A 72 -20.01 15.93 -9.03
C PRO A 72 -20.46 16.03 -7.57
N ARG A 73 -20.93 14.91 -6.99
CA ARG A 73 -21.35 14.87 -5.58
C ARG A 73 -20.18 15.06 -4.61
N ILE A 74 -18.99 14.58 -4.98
CA ILE A 74 -17.77 14.78 -4.20
C ILE A 74 -17.28 16.22 -4.35
N LYS A 75 -17.29 16.76 -5.58
CA LYS A 75 -16.92 18.16 -5.85
C LYS A 75 -17.81 19.17 -5.10
N SER A 76 -19.08 18.85 -4.89
CA SER A 76 -20.02 19.70 -4.16
C SER A 76 -19.93 19.61 -2.64
N ASP A 77 -19.23 18.61 -2.09
CA ASP A 77 -19.16 18.38 -0.65
C ASP A 77 -17.88 19.01 -0.06
N ASN A 78 -18.04 20.07 0.73
CA ASN A 78 -16.93 20.81 1.34
C ASN A 78 -15.99 19.93 2.20
N ARG A 79 -16.45 18.76 2.67
CA ARG A 79 -15.59 17.84 3.46
C ARG A 79 -14.48 17.20 2.63
N PHE A 80 -14.65 17.13 1.31
CA PHE A 80 -13.72 16.51 0.36
C PHE A 80 -13.06 17.52 -0.57
N GLU A 81 -13.21 18.83 -0.30
CA GLU A 81 -12.63 19.91 -1.10
C GLU A 81 -11.12 19.74 -1.30
N TRP A 82 -10.41 19.31 -0.25
CA TRP A 82 -8.96 19.04 -0.27
C TRP A 82 -8.51 17.94 -1.24
N LEU A 83 -9.42 17.06 -1.69
CA LEU A 83 -9.14 16.01 -2.70
C LEU A 83 -9.38 16.50 -4.13
N THR A 84 -10.20 17.52 -4.28
CA THR A 84 -10.70 17.98 -5.59
C THR A 84 -9.86 19.14 -6.12
N THR A 85 -9.23 19.89 -5.21
CA THR A 85 -8.36 21.02 -5.53
C THR A 85 -6.98 20.51 -5.99
N GLY A 86 -6.92 20.10 -7.26
CA GLY A 86 -5.71 19.75 -8.00
C GLY A 86 -5.64 20.53 -9.31
#